data_AF-A0A3C0YQ78-F1
#
_entry.id   AF-A0A3C0YQ78-F1
#
_cell.length_a   1.000
_cell.length_b   1.000
_cell.length_c   1.000
_cell.angle_alpha   90.00
_cell.angle_beta   90.00
_cell.angle_gamma   90.00
#
_symmetry.space_group_name_H-M   'P 1'
#
loop_
_entity.id
_entity.type
_entity.pdbx_description
1 polymer ?
#
loop_
_entity_poly.entity_id
_entity_poly.type
_entity_poly.pdbx_seq_one_letter_code
_entity_poly.pdbx_strand_id
1 'polypeptide(L)'
;MLLNFIRAIFIIVIFAALFLSITSQVENPEEAQRLTQSQIWIVFIGGLVLAVIVLFIDWLLPKRSLSALAGVFFGLIVGIFFSWALTMVLDMINDVFKIGLEGTNLKLTKWMMGICICYFVISFIMRTKDDVRFIIPYVEFSRQTKGVRPLVLDTSVIIDGRIADICQTKLFDAPLVIPRFILNELQLIADSADKLKRTRGRRGLDILHTLQETPAIEVKVDDTPPPGVDEHAAVDQKLVAFTKNCDGKLVTN
;
A
#
# COMPACT_ATOMS: atom_id res chain seq x y z
N MET A 1 -10.10 -7.33 10.79
CA MET A 1 -10.27 -7.38 12.25
C MET A 1 -9.97 -6.04 12.91
N LEU A 2 -8.77 -5.45 12.76
CA LEU A 2 -8.42 -4.15 13.36
C LEU A 2 -9.36 -2.98 12.97
N LEU A 3 -9.76 -2.86 11.71
CA LEU A 3 -10.64 -1.77 11.25
C LEU A 3 -12.03 -1.80 11.92
N ASN A 4 -12.60 -3.00 12.08
CA ASN A 4 -13.89 -3.17 12.76
C ASN A 4 -13.77 -2.83 14.25
N PHE A 5 -12.62 -3.09 14.87
CA PHE A 5 -12.33 -2.69 16.24
C PHE A 5 -12.25 -1.17 16.40
N ILE A 6 -11.59 -0.46 15.46
CA ILE A 6 -11.53 1.01 15.45
C ILE A 6 -12.93 1.62 15.26
N ARG A 7 -13.75 1.07 14.36
CA ARG A 7 -15.15 1.50 14.16
C ARG A 7 -15.99 1.33 15.43
N ALA A 8 -15.81 0.23 16.16
CA ALA A 8 -16.49 0.01 17.43
C ALA A 8 -16.08 1.03 18.49
N ILE A 9 -14.79 1.35 18.61
CA ILE A 9 -14.29 2.41 19.51
C ILE A 9 -14.90 3.76 19.15
N PHE A 10 -14.96 4.11 17.85
CA PHE A 10 -15.54 5.38 17.41
C PHE A 10 -17.01 5.52 17.82
N ILE A 11 -17.82 4.46 17.66
CA ILE A 11 -19.23 4.44 18.09
C ILE A 11 -19.33 4.66 19.59
N ILE A 12 -18.50 3.97 20.39
CA ILE A 12 -18.49 4.10 21.84
C ILE A 12 -18.15 5.53 22.27
N VAL A 13 -17.13 6.14 21.65
CA VAL A 13 -16.70 7.51 21.96
C VAL A 13 -17.77 8.54 21.60
N ILE A 14 -18.42 8.40 20.44
CA ILE A 14 -19.53 9.31 20.07
C ILE A 14 -20.70 9.16 21.03
N PHE A 15 -21.08 7.93 21.38
CA PHE A 15 -22.19 7.70 22.31
C PHE A 15 -21.88 8.28 23.70
N ALA A 16 -20.64 8.11 24.18
CA ALA A 16 -20.17 8.71 25.43
C ALA A 16 -20.17 10.24 25.37
N ALA A 17 -19.73 10.84 24.26
CA ALA A 17 -19.72 12.29 24.07
C ALA A 17 -21.14 12.88 24.01
N LEU A 18 -22.06 12.22 23.30
CA LEU A 18 -23.47 12.63 23.26
C LEU A 18 -24.13 12.49 24.64
N PHE A 19 -23.82 11.42 25.37
CA PHE A 19 -24.31 11.22 26.73
C PHE A 19 -23.77 12.31 27.69
N LEU A 20 -22.47 12.60 27.63
CA LEU A 20 -21.84 13.69 28.39
C LEU A 20 -22.43 15.06 28.05
N SER A 21 -22.77 15.30 26.78
CA SER A 21 -23.44 16.54 26.35
C SER A 21 -24.83 16.69 26.96
N ILE A 22 -25.52 15.59 27.28
CA ILE A 22 -26.83 15.64 27.97
C ILE A 22 -26.61 15.84 29.47
N THR A 23 -25.69 15.10 30.09
CA THR A 23 -25.48 15.14 31.55
C THR A 23 -24.86 16.45 32.02
N SER A 24 -23.91 17.01 31.27
CA SER A 24 -23.30 18.32 31.60
C SER A 24 -24.32 19.47 31.63
N GLN A 25 -25.41 19.35 30.89
CA GLN A 25 -26.50 20.34 30.90
C GLN A 25 -27.51 20.12 32.04
N VAL A 26 -27.56 18.93 32.63
CA VAL A 26 -28.36 18.66 33.84
C VAL A 26 -27.67 19.23 35.09
N GLU A 27 -26.33 19.32 35.08
CA GLU A 27 -25.53 19.76 36.22
C GLU A 27 -25.41 21.29 36.36
N ASN A 28 -25.56 22.06 35.27
CA ASN A 28 -25.56 23.53 35.24
C ASN A 28 -26.94 24.12 34.86
N PRO A 29 -27.86 24.29 35.81
CA PRO A 29 -29.23 24.73 35.54
C PRO A 29 -29.35 26.17 35.01
N GLU A 30 -28.35 27.04 35.21
CA GLU A 30 -28.35 28.42 34.69
C GLU A 30 -28.16 28.51 33.16
N GLU A 31 -27.45 27.54 32.55
CA GLU A 31 -27.33 27.43 31.09
C GLU A 31 -28.47 26.60 30.47
N ALA A 32 -28.99 25.62 31.21
CA ALA A 32 -30.13 24.79 30.80
C ALA A 32 -31.41 25.61 30.56
N GLN A 33 -31.58 26.74 31.25
CA GLN A 33 -32.74 27.62 31.09
C GLN A 33 -32.73 28.41 29.76
N ARG A 34 -31.58 28.51 29.07
CA ARG A 34 -31.45 29.20 27.77
C ARG A 34 -31.65 28.28 26.56
N LEU A 35 -31.54 26.96 26.74
CA LEU A 35 -31.67 26.00 25.65
C LEU A 35 -33.06 25.37 25.66
N THR A 36 -33.85 25.67 24.62
CA THR A 36 -35.17 25.06 24.44
C THR A 36 -34.99 23.55 24.25
N GLN A 37 -35.94 22.73 24.75
CA GLN A 37 -35.95 21.26 24.52
C GLN A 37 -35.65 20.86 23.06
N SER A 38 -36.09 21.66 22.09
CA SER A 38 -35.79 21.48 20.67
C SER A 38 -34.30 21.53 20.32
N GLN A 39 -33.50 22.39 20.97
CA GLN A 39 -32.06 22.53 20.72
C GLN A 39 -31.27 21.32 21.21
N ILE A 40 -31.69 20.69 22.31
CA ILE A 40 -31.09 19.45 22.83
C ILE A 40 -31.30 18.32 21.83
N TRP A 41 -32.52 18.16 21.33
CA TRP A 41 -32.82 17.17 20.29
C TRP A 41 -32.05 17.44 19.00
N ILE A 42 -31.86 18.70 18.60
CA ILE A 42 -31.06 19.05 17.41
C ILE A 42 -29.60 18.63 17.56
N VAL A 43 -28.96 18.88 18.72
CA VAL A 43 -27.57 18.47 18.97
C VAL A 43 -27.44 16.95 19.00
N PHE A 44 -28.38 16.26 19.66
CA PHE A 44 -28.37 14.80 19.77
C PHE A 44 -28.59 14.11 18.41
N ILE A 45 -29.65 14.49 17.71
CA ILE A 45 -29.99 13.94 16.39
C ILE A 45 -28.92 14.34 15.37
N GLY A 46 -28.46 15.59 15.40
CA GLY A 46 -27.41 16.08 14.51
C GLY A 46 -26.08 15.32 14.69
N GLY A 47 -25.67 15.08 15.94
CA GLY A 47 -24.47 14.29 16.24
C GLY A 47 -24.59 12.83 15.81
N LEU A 48 -25.77 12.22 15.99
CA LEU A 48 -26.03 10.84 15.55
C LEU A 48 -26.00 10.73 14.02
N VAL A 49 -26.65 11.67 13.31
CA VAL A 49 -26.62 11.75 11.85
C VAL A 49 -25.19 11.93 11.33
N LEU A 50 -24.40 12.81 11.95
CA LEU A 50 -23.01 13.01 11.60
C LEU A 50 -22.18 11.73 11.78
N ALA A 51 -22.37 11.01 12.88
CA ALA A 51 -21.70 9.74 13.15
C ALA A 51 -22.01 8.68 12.08
N VAL A 52 -23.30 8.56 11.70
CA VAL A 52 -23.74 7.64 10.65
C VAL A 52 -23.13 8.02 9.31
N ILE A 53 -23.10 9.31 8.97
CA ILE A 53 -22.46 9.80 7.73
C ILE A 53 -20.97 9.44 7.70
N VAL A 54 -20.24 9.66 8.80
CA VAL A 54 -18.80 9.34 8.88
C VAL A 54 -18.57 7.84 8.69
N LEU A 55 -19.36 6.99 9.36
CA LEU A 55 -19.26 5.52 9.20
C LEU A 55 -19.63 5.06 7.80
N PHE A 56 -20.63 5.69 7.18
CA PHE A 56 -21.03 5.41 5.81
C PHE A 56 -19.93 5.81 4.82
N ILE A 57 -19.33 7.00 4.98
CA ILE A 57 -18.19 7.45 4.19
C ILE A 57 -17.01 6.47 4.35
N ASP A 58 -16.66 6.07 5.57
CA ASP A 58 -15.60 5.10 5.83
C ASP A 58 -15.89 3.71 5.24
N TRP A 59 -17.17 3.34 5.11
CA TRP A 59 -17.58 2.11 4.43
C TRP A 59 -17.49 2.22 2.89
N LEU A 60 -17.82 3.39 2.33
CA LEU A 60 -17.74 3.65 0.89
C LEU A 60 -16.30 3.87 0.42
N LEU A 61 -15.39 4.28 1.30
CA LEU A 61 -13.99 4.46 0.95
C LEU A 61 -13.37 3.09 0.61
N PRO A 62 -12.94 2.86 -0.65
CA PRO A 62 -12.18 1.67 -1.00
C PRO A 62 -10.87 1.65 -0.23
N LYS A 63 -10.19 0.49 -0.19
CA LYS A 63 -8.80 0.40 0.29
C LYS A 63 -7.89 1.27 -0.59
N ARG A 64 -7.76 2.56 -0.27
CA ARG A 64 -6.89 3.50 -0.99
C ARG A 64 -5.46 3.28 -0.52
N SER A 65 -4.51 3.40 -1.45
CA SER A 65 -3.09 3.35 -1.12
C SER A 65 -2.76 4.47 -0.13
N LEU A 66 -1.92 4.18 0.88
CA LEU A 66 -1.45 5.18 1.86
C LEU A 66 -0.91 6.44 1.19
N SER A 67 -0.24 6.25 0.04
CA SER A 67 0.30 7.33 -0.77
C SER A 67 -0.78 8.27 -1.34
N ALA A 68 -2.00 7.79 -1.62
CA ALA A 68 -3.08 8.67 -2.10
C ALA A 68 -3.60 9.56 -0.97
N LEU A 69 -3.74 8.98 0.23
CA LEU A 69 -4.17 9.71 1.42
C LEU A 69 -3.11 10.76 1.84
N ALA A 70 -1.83 10.41 1.79
CA ALA A 70 -0.73 11.34 2.01
C ALA A 70 -0.71 12.49 1.01
N GLY A 71 -0.99 12.22 -0.28
CA GLY A 71 -1.08 13.24 -1.32
C GLY A 71 -2.21 14.24 -1.08
N VAL A 72 -3.39 13.74 -0.68
CA VAL A 72 -4.54 14.62 -0.32
C VAL A 72 -4.21 15.47 0.91
N PHE A 73 -3.61 14.88 1.95
CA PHE A 73 -3.23 15.61 3.16
C PHE A 73 -2.20 16.72 2.87
N PHE A 74 -1.15 16.39 2.12
CA PHE A 74 -0.13 17.34 1.71
C PHE A 74 -0.73 18.44 0.82
N GLY A 75 -1.58 18.08 -0.14
CA GLY A 75 -2.29 19.03 -0.99
C GLY A 75 -3.21 19.97 -0.23
N LEU A 76 -3.83 19.51 0.85
CA LEU A 76 -4.66 20.35 1.71
C LEU A 76 -3.80 21.37 2.47
N ILE A 77 -2.69 20.96 3.06
CA ILE A 77 -1.76 21.88 3.75
C ILE A 77 -1.25 22.96 2.79
N VAL A 78 -0.75 22.54 1.63
CA VAL A 78 -0.21 23.43 0.60
C VAL A 78 -1.33 24.34 0.05
N GLY A 79 -2.52 23.80 -0.19
CA GLY A 79 -3.68 24.55 -0.65
C GLY A 79 -4.13 25.63 0.33
N ILE A 80 -4.17 25.33 1.63
CA ILE A 80 -4.47 26.32 2.67
C ILE A 80 -3.41 27.43 2.68
N PHE A 81 -2.13 27.08 2.59
CA PHE A 81 -1.05 28.06 2.55
C PHE A 81 -1.18 29.01 1.36
N PHE A 82 -1.43 28.48 0.16
CA PHE A 82 -1.67 29.29 -1.04
C PHE A 82 -2.96 30.12 -0.94
N SER A 83 -4.05 29.56 -0.41
CA SER A 83 -5.30 30.28 -0.20
C SER A 83 -5.13 31.45 0.76
N TRP A 84 -4.34 31.27 1.82
CA TRP A 84 -4.02 32.34 2.77
C TRP A 84 -3.23 33.46 2.09
N ALA A 85 -2.19 33.12 1.32
CA ALA A 85 -1.41 34.09 0.56
C ALA A 85 -2.27 34.85 -0.48
N LEU A 86 -3.12 34.14 -1.24
CA LEU A 86 -3.99 34.77 -2.24
C LEU A 86 -5.06 35.68 -1.61
N THR A 87 -5.47 35.41 -0.38
CA THR A 87 -6.42 36.28 0.33
C THR A 87 -5.84 37.68 0.55
N MET A 88 -4.53 37.78 0.87
CA MET A 88 -3.85 39.06 0.99
C MET A 88 -3.82 39.82 -0.34
N VAL A 89 -3.55 39.11 -1.44
CA VAL A 89 -3.57 39.69 -2.79
C VAL A 89 -4.98 40.18 -3.17
N LEU A 90 -6.01 39.41 -2.82
CA LEU A 90 -7.40 39.78 -3.08
C LEU A 90 -7.79 41.07 -2.33
N ASP A 91 -7.36 41.21 -1.08
CA ASP A 91 -7.57 42.45 -0.31
C ASP A 91 -6.87 43.64 -0.97
N MET A 92 -5.61 43.49 -1.38
CA MET A 92 -4.87 44.54 -2.10
C MET A 92 -5.58 44.97 -3.39
N ILE A 93 -6.10 44.01 -4.16
CA ILE A 93 -6.84 44.29 -5.40
C ILE A 93 -8.15 45.02 -5.10
N ASN A 94 -8.90 44.60 -4.08
CA ASN A 94 -10.15 45.25 -3.71
C ASN A 94 -9.93 46.71 -3.31
N ASP A 95 -8.85 46.99 -2.57
CA ASP A 95 -8.49 48.33 -2.11
C ASP A 95 -7.99 49.23 -3.26
N VAL A 96 -7.10 48.71 -4.12
CA VAL A 96 -6.51 49.47 -5.23
C VAL A 96 -7.54 49.80 -6.31
N PHE A 97 -8.35 48.82 -6.72
CA PHE A 97 -9.32 48.99 -7.79
C PHE A 97 -10.70 49.46 -7.31
N LYS A 98 -10.89 49.63 -6.00
CA LYS A 98 -12.16 50.04 -5.38
C LYS A 98 -13.35 49.23 -5.88
N ILE A 99 -13.20 47.90 -5.90
CA ILE A 99 -14.20 46.96 -6.44
C ILE A 99 -15.50 46.99 -5.60
N GLY A 100 -15.43 47.49 -4.36
CA GLY A 100 -16.61 47.66 -3.49
C GLY A 100 -17.09 46.35 -2.88
N LEU A 101 -16.25 45.31 -2.86
CA LEU A 101 -16.56 44.07 -2.15
C LEU A 101 -16.35 44.31 -0.66
N GLU A 102 -17.45 44.46 0.08
CA GLU A 102 -17.42 44.68 1.52
C GLU A 102 -18.26 43.63 2.27
N GLY A 103 -17.97 43.48 3.56
CA GLY A 103 -18.76 42.64 4.49
C GLY A 103 -18.83 41.17 4.08
N THR A 104 -20.06 40.67 3.93
CA THR A 104 -20.33 39.24 3.67
C THR A 104 -19.86 38.81 2.29
N ASN A 105 -19.93 39.68 1.28
CA ASN A 105 -19.57 39.36 -0.10
C ASN A 105 -18.06 39.10 -0.23
N LEU A 106 -17.23 39.92 0.42
CA LEU A 106 -15.78 39.73 0.44
C LEU A 106 -15.39 38.41 1.13
N LYS A 107 -16.03 38.09 2.26
CA LYS A 107 -15.82 36.82 2.97
C LYS A 107 -16.22 35.62 2.11
N LEU A 108 -17.37 35.69 1.44
CA LEU A 108 -17.86 34.63 0.55
C LEU A 108 -16.89 34.40 -0.61
N THR A 109 -16.40 35.46 -1.26
CA THR A 109 -15.43 35.36 -2.35
C THR A 109 -14.12 34.72 -1.88
N LYS A 110 -13.62 35.08 -0.69
CA LYS A 110 -12.42 34.47 -0.10
C LYS A 110 -12.62 32.97 0.16
N TRP A 111 -13.76 32.57 0.71
CA TRP A 111 -14.08 31.16 0.95
C TRP A 111 -14.19 30.36 -0.34
N MET A 112 -14.90 30.89 -1.33
CA MET A 112 -15.04 30.26 -2.65
C MET A 112 -13.69 30.10 -3.33
N MET A 113 -12.85 31.14 -3.30
CA MET A 113 -11.49 31.08 -3.82
C MET A 113 -10.66 30.01 -3.11
N GLY A 114 -10.72 29.93 -1.77
CA GLY A 114 -9.97 28.94 -1.00
C GLY A 114 -10.38 27.50 -1.32
N ILE A 115 -11.69 27.23 -1.44
CA ILE A 115 -12.19 25.90 -1.84
C ILE A 115 -11.68 25.53 -3.24
N CYS A 116 -11.74 26.47 -4.20
CA CYS A 116 -11.23 26.25 -5.55
C CYS A 116 -9.73 25.96 -5.59
N ILE A 117 -8.92 26.72 -4.83
CA ILE A 117 -7.46 26.53 -4.75
C ILE A 117 -7.13 25.18 -4.14
N CYS A 118 -7.75 24.81 -3.01
CA CYS A 118 -7.53 23.53 -2.37
C CYS A 118 -7.87 22.35 -3.30
N TYR A 119 -9.01 22.43 -4.00
CA TYR A 119 -9.38 21.42 -4.98
C TYR A 119 -8.37 21.33 -6.14
N PHE A 120 -7.94 22.47 -6.68
CA PHE A 120 -6.97 22.52 -7.78
C PHE A 120 -5.62 21.91 -7.36
N VAL A 121 -5.09 22.27 -6.19
CA VAL A 121 -3.82 21.75 -5.67
C VAL A 121 -3.90 20.24 -5.44
N ILE A 122 -4.97 19.75 -4.83
CA ILE A 122 -5.18 18.30 -4.63
C ILE A 122 -5.29 17.58 -5.98
N SER A 123 -6.05 18.13 -6.93
CA SER A 123 -6.20 17.55 -8.27
C SER A 123 -4.87 17.49 -9.04
N PHE A 124 -4.08 18.56 -8.96
CA PHE A 124 -2.74 18.64 -9.55
C PHE A 124 -1.81 17.58 -8.95
N ILE A 125 -1.70 17.51 -7.62
CA ILE A 125 -0.86 16.50 -6.95
C ILE A 125 -1.31 15.08 -7.30
N MET A 126 -2.62 14.82 -7.31
CA MET A 126 -3.15 13.49 -7.62
C MET A 126 -2.92 13.09 -9.08
N ARG A 127 -2.92 14.04 -10.03
CA ARG A 127 -2.58 13.78 -11.44
C ARG A 127 -1.08 13.61 -11.65
N THR A 128 -0.25 14.44 -11.00
CA THR A 128 1.20 14.41 -11.18
C THR A 128 1.86 13.25 -10.44
N LYS A 129 1.22 12.69 -9.41
CA LYS A 129 1.75 11.59 -8.59
C LYS A 129 2.20 10.37 -9.39
N ASP A 130 1.52 10.06 -10.50
CA ASP A 130 1.90 8.91 -11.33
C ASP A 130 3.06 9.25 -12.29
N ASP A 131 3.29 10.53 -12.60
CA ASP A 131 4.40 11.02 -13.44
C ASP A 131 5.69 11.28 -12.63
N VAL A 132 5.61 11.74 -11.37
CA VAL A 132 6.81 11.95 -10.52
C VAL A 132 7.48 10.67 -10.06
N ARG A 133 6.88 9.50 -10.34
CA ARG A 133 7.54 8.21 -10.18
C ARG A 133 8.76 8.05 -11.11
N PHE A 134 8.98 9.00 -12.03
CA PHE A 134 10.15 9.09 -12.92
C PHE A 134 11.33 9.93 -12.35
N ILE A 135 11.10 10.89 -11.44
CA ILE A 135 12.13 11.90 -11.06
C ILE A 135 12.72 11.70 -9.66
N ILE A 136 12.00 11.03 -8.78
CA ILE A 136 12.58 10.44 -7.58
C ILE A 136 12.43 8.95 -7.84
N PRO A 137 13.52 8.18 -8.03
CA PRO A 137 13.43 6.75 -7.86
C PRO A 137 12.84 6.61 -6.47
N TYR A 138 11.60 6.15 -6.39
CA TYR A 138 11.17 5.44 -5.21
C TYR A 138 12.20 4.31 -5.15
N VAL A 139 13.31 4.54 -4.44
CA VAL A 139 13.90 3.50 -3.63
C VAL A 139 12.76 3.15 -2.71
N GLU A 140 11.84 2.36 -3.26
CA GLU A 140 11.19 1.32 -2.54
C GLU A 140 12.37 0.73 -1.78
N PHE A 141 12.43 1.05 -0.49
CA PHE A 141 13.08 0.16 0.42
C PHE A 141 12.26 -1.13 0.31
N SER A 142 12.44 -1.86 -0.81
CA SER A 142 12.71 -3.27 -0.70
C SER A 142 13.66 -3.30 0.47
N ARG A 143 13.25 -4.01 1.52
CA ARG A 143 14.22 -4.38 2.53
C ARG A 143 15.32 -5.02 1.69
N GLN A 144 16.36 -4.25 1.37
CA GLN A 144 17.67 -4.79 1.15
C GLN A 144 17.94 -5.40 2.50
N THR A 145 17.48 -6.64 2.64
CA THR A 145 18.01 -7.56 3.60
C THR A 145 19.50 -7.44 3.33
N LYS A 146 20.20 -6.70 4.20
CA LYS A 146 21.62 -6.89 4.43
C LYS A 146 21.78 -8.30 5.03
N GLY A 147 21.38 -9.27 4.22
CA GLY A 147 21.15 -10.66 4.50
C GLY A 147 21.41 -11.37 3.18
N VAL A 148 21.73 -12.65 3.27
CA VAL A 148 22.23 -13.37 2.12
C VAL A 148 21.11 -13.50 1.08
N ARG A 149 21.35 -13.01 -0.14
CA ARG A 149 20.37 -13.09 -1.22
C ARG A 149 20.13 -14.56 -1.58
N PRO A 150 18.87 -14.99 -1.73
CA PRO A 150 18.57 -16.36 -2.08
C PRO A 150 19.15 -16.71 -3.45
N LEU A 151 19.61 -17.95 -3.61
CA LEU A 151 20.05 -18.50 -4.89
C LEU A 151 18.85 -19.17 -5.56
N VAL A 152 18.39 -18.61 -6.68
CA VAL A 152 17.30 -19.19 -7.47
C VAL A 152 17.89 -20.19 -8.45
N LEU A 153 17.49 -21.45 -8.34
CA LEU A 153 18.04 -22.53 -9.16
C LEU A 153 17.25 -22.74 -10.45
N ASP A 154 17.98 -22.88 -11.54
CA ASP A 154 17.48 -23.33 -12.84
C ASP A 154 17.55 -24.87 -12.98
N THR A 155 16.69 -25.43 -13.83
CA THR A 155 16.64 -26.84 -14.23
C THR A 155 18.01 -27.36 -14.67
N SER A 156 18.75 -26.58 -15.45
CA SER A 156 20.08 -26.94 -15.97
C SER A 156 21.09 -27.26 -14.86
N VAL A 157 21.13 -26.42 -13.84
CA VAL A 157 22.05 -26.53 -12.68
C VAL A 157 21.67 -27.69 -11.78
N ILE A 158 20.36 -27.92 -11.60
CA ILE A 158 19.86 -29.04 -10.82
C ILE A 158 20.22 -30.37 -11.48
N ILE A 159 20.09 -30.48 -12.82
CA ILE A 159 20.46 -31.71 -13.55
C ILE A 159 21.97 -31.97 -13.50
N ASP A 160 22.79 -30.91 -13.60
CA ASP A 160 24.24 -31.02 -13.54
C ASP A 160 24.73 -31.52 -12.16
N GLY A 161 24.11 -31.05 -11.08
CA GLY A 161 24.25 -31.61 -9.73
C GLY A 161 25.46 -31.16 -8.93
N ARG A 162 26.45 -30.53 -9.56
CA ARG A 162 27.61 -29.93 -8.87
C ARG A 162 27.21 -28.88 -7.82
N ILE A 163 26.00 -28.31 -7.94
CA ILE A 163 25.47 -27.39 -6.93
C ILE A 163 25.34 -28.04 -5.54
N ALA A 164 25.03 -29.34 -5.46
CA ALA A 164 24.95 -30.06 -4.20
C ALA A 164 26.32 -30.13 -3.50
N ASP A 165 27.37 -30.47 -4.26
CA ASP A 165 28.74 -30.52 -3.74
C ASP A 165 29.20 -29.12 -3.28
N ILE A 166 28.92 -28.09 -4.08
CA ILE A 166 29.25 -26.70 -3.74
C ILE A 166 28.55 -26.26 -2.45
N CYS A 167 27.26 -26.56 -2.29
CA CYS A 167 26.53 -26.23 -1.06
C CYS A 167 27.05 -26.98 0.17
N GLN A 168 27.51 -28.22 0.02
CA GLN A 168 28.13 -28.98 1.12
C GLN A 168 29.44 -28.36 1.62
N THR A 169 30.20 -27.68 0.76
CA THR A 169 31.44 -26.99 1.18
C THR A 169 31.19 -25.76 2.06
N LYS A 170 29.93 -25.34 2.25
CA LYS A 170 29.54 -24.11 2.97
C LYS A 170 30.20 -22.83 2.40
N LEU A 171 30.55 -22.84 1.12
CA LEU A 171 31.11 -21.67 0.43
C LEU A 171 30.08 -20.52 0.34
N PHE A 172 28.79 -20.84 0.29
CA PHE A 172 27.69 -19.88 0.23
C PHE A 172 26.68 -20.14 1.35
N ASP A 173 26.46 -19.15 2.20
CA ASP A 173 25.49 -19.19 3.32
C ASP A 173 24.13 -18.60 2.89
N ALA A 174 23.65 -19.05 1.73
CA ALA A 174 22.45 -18.51 1.07
C ALA A 174 21.35 -19.57 0.98
N PRO A 175 20.09 -19.25 1.29
CA PRO A 175 19.00 -20.20 1.07
C PRO A 175 18.81 -20.45 -0.42
N LEU A 176 18.61 -21.72 -0.79
CA LEU A 176 18.28 -22.14 -2.14
C LEU A 176 16.78 -22.01 -2.35
N VAL A 177 16.37 -21.31 -3.40
CA VAL A 177 14.96 -21.14 -3.78
C VAL A 177 14.71 -21.87 -5.09
N ILE A 178 13.71 -22.75 -5.07
CA ILE A 178 13.30 -23.54 -6.23
C ILE A 178 11.86 -23.15 -6.58
N PRO A 179 11.65 -22.42 -7.68
CA PRO A 179 10.29 -22.08 -8.12
C PRO A 179 9.51 -23.33 -8.52
N ARG A 180 8.19 -23.35 -8.26
CA ARG A 180 7.34 -24.51 -8.61
C ARG A 180 7.40 -24.88 -10.09
N PHE A 181 7.48 -23.89 -10.98
CA PHE A 181 7.54 -24.15 -12.41
C PHE A 181 8.84 -24.87 -12.85
N ILE A 182 9.93 -24.74 -12.10
CA ILE A 182 11.17 -25.49 -12.32
C ILE A 182 11.02 -26.95 -11.90
N LEU A 183 10.34 -27.21 -10.78
CA LEU A 183 9.97 -28.58 -10.38
C LEU A 183 9.10 -29.24 -11.45
N ASN A 184 8.12 -28.51 -11.99
CA ASN A 184 7.25 -29.02 -13.04
C ASN A 184 8.03 -29.34 -14.32
N GLU A 185 8.99 -28.49 -14.71
CA GLU A 185 9.86 -28.76 -15.85
C GLU A 185 10.73 -30.01 -15.63
N LEU A 186 11.34 -30.17 -14.46
CA LEU A 186 12.11 -31.37 -14.10
C LEU A 186 11.27 -32.65 -14.17
N GLN A 187 10.04 -32.61 -13.68
CA GLN A 187 9.09 -33.73 -13.78
C GLN A 187 8.73 -34.04 -15.24
N LEU A 188 8.44 -33.03 -16.05
CA LEU A 188 8.18 -33.21 -17.49
C LEU A 188 9.38 -33.83 -18.22
N ILE A 189 10.61 -33.43 -17.86
CA ILE A 189 11.83 -34.04 -18.40
C ILE A 189 11.97 -35.50 -17.92
N ALA A 190 11.66 -35.79 -16.65
CA ALA A 190 11.70 -37.12 -16.08
C ALA A 190 10.66 -38.07 -16.69
N ASP A 191 9.53 -37.54 -17.19
CA ASP A 191 8.48 -38.31 -17.87
C ASP A 191 8.63 -38.32 -19.39
N SER A 192 9.73 -37.77 -19.93
CA SER A 192 10.00 -37.76 -21.36
C SER A 192 10.11 -39.17 -21.94
N ALA A 193 9.60 -39.36 -23.17
CA ALA A 193 9.76 -40.61 -23.93
C ALA A 193 11.23 -40.91 -24.24
N ASP A 194 12.04 -39.87 -24.44
CA ASP A 194 13.48 -39.97 -24.66
C ASP A 194 14.19 -40.49 -23.40
N LYS A 195 14.85 -41.63 -23.52
CA LYS A 195 15.58 -42.29 -22.44
C LYS A 195 16.64 -41.37 -21.82
N LEU A 196 17.38 -40.60 -22.63
CA LEU A 196 18.44 -39.73 -22.13
C LEU A 196 17.86 -38.56 -21.33
N LYS A 197 16.79 -37.92 -21.83
CA LYS A 197 16.08 -36.86 -21.10
C LYS A 197 15.48 -37.37 -19.80
N ARG A 198 14.81 -38.53 -19.84
CA ARG A 198 14.24 -39.19 -18.66
C ARG A 198 15.29 -39.48 -17.59
N THR A 199 16.44 -40.03 -17.96
CA THR A 199 17.55 -40.29 -17.01
C THR A 199 18.08 -38.99 -16.40
N ARG A 200 18.20 -37.91 -17.19
CA ARG A 200 18.61 -36.59 -16.68
C ARG A 200 17.59 -35.97 -15.73
N GLY A 201 16.30 -36.02 -16.07
CA GLY A 201 15.23 -35.50 -15.21
C GLY A 201 15.15 -36.22 -13.87
N ARG A 202 15.22 -37.56 -13.88
CA ARG A 202 15.27 -38.36 -12.65
C ARG A 202 16.47 -38.01 -11.79
N ARG A 203 17.67 -37.93 -12.40
CA ARG A 203 18.88 -37.48 -11.70
C ARG A 203 18.70 -36.10 -11.07
N GLY A 204 18.09 -35.15 -11.77
CA GLY A 204 17.81 -33.82 -11.22
C GLY A 204 16.87 -33.85 -10.01
N LEU A 205 15.82 -34.68 -10.06
CA LEU A 205 14.92 -34.90 -8.91
C LEU A 205 15.65 -35.56 -7.72
N ASP A 206 16.54 -36.53 -7.97
CA ASP A 206 17.34 -37.19 -6.93
C ASP A 206 18.31 -36.20 -6.24
N ILE A 207 18.93 -35.31 -7.01
CA ILE A 207 19.79 -34.22 -6.49
C ILE A 207 18.96 -33.26 -5.64
N LEU A 208 17.77 -32.90 -6.10
CA LEU A 208 16.88 -32.00 -5.36
C LEU A 208 16.44 -32.60 -4.02
N HIS A 209 16.14 -33.90 -3.99
CA HIS A 209 15.85 -34.64 -2.77
C HIS A 209 17.07 -34.63 -1.82
N THR A 210 18.26 -34.89 -2.36
CA THR A 210 19.51 -34.86 -1.58
C THR A 210 19.78 -33.48 -0.96
N LEU A 211 19.53 -32.41 -1.72
CA LEU A 211 19.63 -31.03 -1.22
C LEU A 211 18.64 -30.77 -0.08
N GLN A 212 17.40 -31.25 -0.19
CA GLN A 212 16.37 -31.08 0.84
C GLN A 212 16.64 -31.89 2.12
N GLU A 213 17.25 -33.07 2.00
CA GLU A 213 17.63 -33.91 3.15
C GLU A 213 18.87 -33.42 3.89
N THR A 214 19.69 -32.57 3.26
CA THR A 214 20.94 -32.09 3.83
C THR A 214 20.66 -30.99 4.86
N PRO A 215 20.89 -31.20 6.18
CA PRO A 215 20.49 -30.24 7.22
C PRO A 215 21.24 -28.90 7.18
N ALA A 216 22.40 -28.89 6.52
CA ALA A 216 23.23 -27.70 6.37
C ALA A 216 22.75 -26.76 5.24
N ILE A 217 21.78 -27.19 4.43
CA ILE A 217 21.30 -26.45 3.26
C ILE A 217 19.84 -26.07 3.50
N GLU A 218 19.55 -24.78 3.55
CA GLU A 218 18.16 -24.30 3.58
C GLU A 218 17.60 -24.31 2.16
N VAL A 219 16.68 -25.24 1.88
CA VAL A 219 15.98 -25.34 0.60
C VAL A 219 14.52 -24.92 0.77
N LYS A 220 14.08 -23.93 -0.01
CA LYS A 220 12.70 -23.46 -0.04
C LYS A 220 12.10 -23.64 -1.44
N VAL A 221 10.98 -24.36 -1.50
CA VAL A 221 10.13 -24.39 -2.70
C VAL A 221 9.16 -23.20 -2.65
N ASP A 222 9.11 -22.41 -3.72
CA ASP A 222 8.27 -21.22 -3.79
C ASP A 222 7.23 -21.34 -4.90
N ASP A 223 5.95 -21.23 -4.50
CA ASP A 223 4.77 -21.35 -5.37
C ASP A 223 4.29 -19.99 -5.90
N THR A 224 5.02 -18.90 -5.62
CA THR A 224 4.64 -17.56 -6.06
C THR A 224 4.78 -17.44 -7.59
N PRO A 225 3.71 -17.09 -8.33
CA PRO A 225 3.80 -16.89 -9.77
C PRO A 225 4.68 -15.67 -10.09
N PRO A 226 5.48 -15.71 -11.18
CA PRO A 226 6.30 -14.57 -11.57
C PRO A 226 5.42 -13.36 -11.95
N PRO A 227 5.65 -12.17 -11.36
CA PRO A 227 4.81 -11.01 -11.61
C PRO A 227 4.96 -10.50 -13.04
N GLY A 228 3.83 -10.16 -13.69
CA GLY A 228 3.83 -9.57 -15.03
C GLY A 228 4.22 -10.52 -16.16
N VAL A 229 4.22 -11.83 -15.92
CA VAL A 229 4.52 -12.86 -16.92
C VAL A 229 3.31 -13.79 -17.09
N ASP A 230 2.97 -14.11 -18.34
CA ASP A 230 1.91 -15.05 -18.68
C ASP A 230 2.25 -16.47 -18.16
N GLU A 231 1.23 -17.22 -17.76
CA GLU A 231 1.37 -18.63 -17.36
C GLU A 231 1.93 -19.50 -18.50
N HIS A 232 1.75 -19.10 -19.77
CA HIS A 232 2.31 -19.80 -20.93
C HIS A 232 3.66 -19.26 -21.42
N ALA A 233 4.24 -18.28 -20.74
CA ALA A 233 5.54 -17.75 -21.12
C ALA A 233 6.67 -18.78 -20.98
N ALA A 234 7.77 -18.55 -21.71
CA ALA A 234 8.98 -19.35 -21.64
C ALA A 234 9.55 -19.39 -20.21
N VAL A 235 10.16 -20.52 -19.85
CA VAL A 235 10.74 -20.76 -18.51
C VAL A 235 11.78 -19.69 -18.16
N ASP A 236 12.64 -19.32 -19.11
CA ASP A 236 13.69 -18.31 -18.92
C ASP A 236 13.10 -16.95 -18.51
N GLN A 237 12.00 -16.54 -19.14
CA GLN A 237 11.32 -15.29 -18.81
C GLN A 237 10.72 -15.34 -17.40
N LYS A 238 10.14 -16.49 -17.04
CA LYS A 238 9.61 -16.74 -15.68
C LYS A 238 10.74 -16.72 -14.64
N LEU A 239 11.88 -17.35 -14.91
CA LEU A 239 13.07 -17.34 -14.05
C LEU A 239 13.58 -15.93 -13.79
N VAL A 240 13.73 -15.11 -14.84
CA VAL A 240 14.21 -13.73 -14.70
C VAL A 240 13.22 -12.89 -13.90
N ALA A 241 11.92 -12.98 -14.20
CA ALA A 241 10.90 -12.22 -13.48
C ALA A 241 10.79 -12.67 -12.01
N PHE A 242 10.81 -13.97 -11.75
CA PHE A 242 10.78 -14.52 -10.40
C PHE A 242 12.01 -14.10 -9.58
N THR A 243 13.21 -14.23 -10.16
CA THR A 243 14.47 -13.88 -9.47
C THR A 243 14.52 -12.40 -9.11
N LYS A 244 14.04 -11.52 -10.01
CA LYS A 244 13.92 -10.09 -9.72
C LYS A 244 12.93 -9.80 -8.60
N ASN A 245 11.79 -10.49 -8.58
CA ASN A 245 10.75 -10.32 -7.58
C ASN A 245 11.22 -10.70 -6.16
N CYS A 246 12.06 -11.73 -6.03
CA CYS A 246 12.60 -12.16 -4.75
C CYS A 246 13.96 -11.54 -4.36
N ASP A 247 14.47 -10.57 -5.13
CA ASP A 247 15.84 -10.00 -5.00
C ASP A 247 16.93 -11.09 -4.87
N GLY A 248 16.75 -12.18 -5.63
CA GLY A 248 17.65 -13.33 -5.63
C GLY A 248 18.79 -13.22 -6.63
N LYS A 249 19.69 -14.21 -6.60
CA LYS A 249 20.70 -14.43 -7.65
C LYS A 249 20.30 -15.67 -8.44
N LEU A 250 20.18 -15.52 -9.76
CA LEU A 250 19.93 -16.65 -10.65
C LEU A 250 21.21 -17.50 -10.77
N VAL A 251 21.06 -18.81 -10.58
CA VAL A 251 22.12 -19.79 -10.82
C VAL A 251 21.67 -20.66 -11.99
N THR A 252 22.36 -20.50 -13.12
CA THR A 252 22.13 -21.21 -14.39
C THR A 252 23.48 -21.60 -15.00
N ASN A 253 23.49 -22.51 -15.98
CA ASN A 253 24.69 -23.01 -16.66
C ASN A 253 24.71 -22.59 -18.13
#